data_AF-A0A6I0E6M1-F1
#
_entry.id   AF-A0A6I0E6M1-F1
#
_cell.length_a   1.000
_cell.length_b   1.000
_cell.length_c   1.000
_cell.angle_alpha   90.00
_cell.angle_beta   90.00
_cell.angle_gamma   90.00
#
_symmetry.space_group_name_H-M   'P 1'
#
loop_
_entity.id
_entity.type
_entity.pdbx_description
1 polymer ?
#
loop_
_entity_poly.entity_id
_entity_poly.type
_entity_poly.pdbx_seq_one_letter_code
_entity_poly.pdbx_strand_id
1 'polypeptide(L)'
;MNTPKENSKEWTKDPNYPIRVLYDDGDYTIIWGKHYDTPALASRWNLTNEDEKPHWHIEPNFIATAILQRLLTFAIDRPNYGYYDNILFAISELNKQVAPIDNPEDYK
;
A
#
# COMPACT_ATOMS: atom_id res chain seq x y z
N MET A 1 -2.21 -28.75 8.73
CA MET A 1 -2.75 -27.39 8.57
C MET A 1 -2.74 -27.08 7.08
N ASN A 2 -3.90 -26.94 6.44
CA ASN A 2 -3.99 -26.56 5.04
C ASN A 2 -3.91 -25.03 4.99
N THR A 3 -2.80 -24.49 4.50
CA THR A 3 -2.75 -23.09 4.07
C THR A 3 -3.82 -22.90 2.99
N PRO A 4 -4.71 -21.90 3.12
CA PRO A 4 -5.66 -21.61 2.05
C PRO A 4 -4.86 -21.33 0.77
N LYS A 5 -5.15 -22.07 -0.30
CA LYS A 5 -4.64 -21.75 -1.63
C LYS A 5 -5.27 -20.42 -2.03
N GLU A 6 -4.54 -19.33 -1.78
CA GLU A 6 -4.91 -17.99 -2.21
C GLU A 6 -5.05 -18.00 -3.73
N ASN A 7 -6.29 -17.86 -4.21
CA ASN A 7 -6.60 -17.92 -5.63
C ASN A 7 -5.81 -16.83 -6.35
N SER A 8 -5.14 -17.22 -7.44
CA SER A 8 -4.02 -16.51 -8.06
C SER A 8 -4.31 -15.12 -8.68
N LYS A 9 -5.51 -14.58 -8.50
CA LYS A 9 -5.96 -13.27 -9.03
C LYS A 9 -6.67 -12.39 -7.99
N GLU A 10 -6.65 -12.76 -6.71
CA GLU A 10 -7.39 -11.98 -5.70
C GLU A 10 -6.76 -10.61 -5.39
N TRP A 11 -5.46 -10.47 -5.62
CA TRP A 11 -4.71 -9.23 -5.39
C TRP A 11 -4.94 -8.12 -6.43
N THR A 12 -5.66 -8.41 -7.51
CA THR A 12 -6.11 -7.45 -8.54
C THR A 12 -7.63 -7.45 -8.71
N LYS A 13 -8.39 -7.77 -7.64
CA LYS A 13 -9.86 -7.80 -7.71
C LYS A 13 -10.49 -6.48 -8.14
N ASP A 14 -9.81 -5.35 -7.91
CA ASP A 14 -10.17 -4.06 -8.46
C ASP A 14 -9.17 -3.66 -9.56
N PRO A 15 -9.38 -4.08 -10.82
CA PRO A 15 -8.44 -3.79 -11.92
C PRO A 15 -8.35 -2.29 -12.25
N ASN A 16 -9.26 -1.47 -11.72
CA ASN A 16 -9.26 -0.02 -11.92
C ASN A 16 -8.59 0.73 -10.77
N TYR A 17 -8.27 0.05 -9.65
CA TYR A 17 -7.57 0.69 -8.55
C TYR A 17 -6.07 0.81 -8.86
N PRO A 18 -5.46 1.99 -8.73
CA PRO A 18 -4.07 2.18 -9.06
C PRO A 18 -3.15 1.45 -8.07
N ILE A 19 -2.28 0.59 -8.59
CA ILE A 19 -1.11 0.11 -7.85
C ILE A 19 0.01 1.13 -8.05
N ARG A 20 0.56 1.65 -6.96
CA ARG A 20 1.61 2.67 -6.96
C ARG A 20 2.88 2.14 -6.31
N VAL A 21 3.99 2.24 -7.02
CA VAL A 21 5.31 1.93 -6.47
C VAL A 21 5.73 3.05 -5.54
N LEU A 22 5.97 2.72 -4.28
CA LEU A 22 6.43 3.66 -3.25
C LEU A 22 7.95 3.67 -3.13
N TYR A 23 8.58 2.54 -3.45
CA TYR A 23 10.03 2.35 -3.39
C TYR A 23 10.42 1.13 -4.22
N ASP A 24 11.56 1.21 -4.90
CA ASP A 24 12.20 0.09 -5.60
C ASP A 24 13.72 0.29 -5.57
N ASP A 25 14.46 -0.73 -5.15
CA ASP A 25 15.93 -0.75 -5.21
C ASP A 25 16.52 -1.79 -6.17
N GLY A 26 15.66 -2.42 -6.97
CA GLY A 26 16.04 -3.48 -7.90
C GLY A 26 15.88 -4.88 -7.30
N ASP A 27 16.06 -5.04 -5.99
CA ASP A 27 15.89 -6.33 -5.30
C ASP A 27 14.53 -6.43 -4.60
N TYR A 28 14.01 -5.30 -4.13
CA TYR A 28 12.78 -5.21 -3.35
C TYR A 28 11.93 -4.02 -3.76
N THR A 29 10.63 -4.25 -3.91
CA THR A 29 9.64 -3.20 -4.22
C THR A 29 8.59 -3.10 -3.12
N ILE A 30 8.32 -1.88 -2.67
CA ILE A 30 7.15 -1.55 -1.84
C ILE A 30 6.10 -0.89 -2.73
N ILE A 31 4.86 -1.35 -2.61
CA ILE A 31 3.72 -0.81 -3.33
C ILE A 31 2.60 -0.40 -2.38
N TRP A 32 1.78 0.54 -2.84
CA TRP A 32 0.45 0.81 -2.32
C TRP A 32 -0.59 0.36 -3.33
N GLY A 33 -1.62 -0.33 -2.88
CA GLY A 33 -2.72 -0.73 -3.73
C GLY A 33 -3.93 -1.08 -2.89
N LYS A 34 -4.72 -2.05 -3.35
CA LYS A 34 -5.95 -2.46 -2.69
C LYS A 34 -6.00 -3.98 -2.56
N HIS A 35 -6.03 -4.45 -1.31
CA HIS A 35 -6.22 -5.85 -0.99
C HIS A 35 -7.70 -6.08 -0.70
N TYR A 36 -8.38 -6.83 -1.58
CA TYR A 36 -9.84 -6.89 -1.64
C TYR A 36 -10.46 -5.49 -1.77
N ASP A 37 -11.05 -4.96 -0.69
CA ASP A 37 -11.69 -3.65 -0.64
C ASP A 37 -10.96 -2.62 0.21
N THR A 38 -9.81 -2.99 0.78
CA THR A 38 -9.05 -2.14 1.71
C THR A 38 -7.75 -1.68 1.07
N PRO A 39 -7.51 -0.36 0.96
CA PRO A 39 -6.21 0.14 0.52
C PRO A 39 -5.12 -0.25 1.52
N ALA A 40 -4.02 -0.83 1.03
CA ALA A 40 -3.01 -1.46 1.88
C ALA A 40 -1.60 -1.36 1.28
N LEU A 41 -0.61 -1.57 2.16
CA LEU A 41 0.78 -1.78 1.78
C LEU A 41 0.96 -3.20 1.24
N ALA A 42 1.86 -3.34 0.28
CA ALA A 42 2.37 -4.63 -0.14
C ALA A 42 3.86 -4.54 -0.42
N SER A 43 4.53 -5.68 -0.36
CA SER A 43 5.93 -5.82 -0.73
C SER A 43 6.16 -7.02 -1.63
N ARG A 44 7.12 -6.94 -2.54
CA ARG A 44 7.62 -8.10 -3.28
C ARG A 44 9.14 -8.09 -3.34
N TRP A 45 9.71 -9.29 -3.42
CA TRP A 45 11.06 -9.47 -3.91
C TRP A 45 11.04 -9.48 -5.45
N ASN A 46 12.10 -8.94 -6.06
CA ASN A 46 12.26 -8.84 -7.50
C ASN A 46 13.16 -9.97 -8.05
N LEU A 47 13.25 -11.11 -7.36
CA LEU A 47 14.19 -12.19 -7.68
C LEU A 47 13.84 -12.89 -8.99
N THR A 48 14.28 -12.36 -10.13
CA THR A 48 14.34 -12.97 -11.49
C THR A 48 13.05 -13.60 -12.07
N ASN A 49 12.00 -13.78 -11.26
CA ASN A 49 10.75 -14.42 -11.62
C ASN A 49 9.68 -13.34 -11.65
N GLU A 50 9.25 -13.01 -12.86
CA GLU A 50 8.14 -12.08 -13.14
C GLU A 50 6.81 -12.52 -12.47
N ASP A 51 6.76 -13.74 -11.89
CA ASP A 51 5.62 -14.34 -11.22
C ASP A 51 5.56 -14.13 -9.69
N GLU A 52 6.54 -13.46 -9.07
CA GLU A 52 6.50 -13.22 -7.62
C GLU A 52 5.44 -12.17 -7.26
N LYS A 53 4.34 -12.65 -6.71
CA LYS A 53 3.19 -11.81 -6.33
C LYS A 53 3.54 -10.94 -5.12
N PRO A 54 3.01 -9.71 -5.04
CA PRO A 54 3.14 -8.92 -3.84
C PRO A 54 2.50 -9.61 -2.64
N HIS A 55 3.24 -9.64 -1.53
CA HIS A 55 2.71 -9.97 -0.21
C HIS A 55 2.06 -8.71 0.39
N TRP A 56 0.76 -8.77 0.65
CA TRP A 56 0.01 -7.67 1.26
C TRP A 56 0.19 -7.65 2.77
N HIS A 57 0.39 -6.46 3.30
CA HIS A 57 0.52 -6.18 4.72
C HIS A 57 -0.70 -5.36 5.15
N ILE A 58 -1.68 -6.03 5.76
CA ILE A 58 -2.78 -5.35 6.45
C ILE A 58 -2.28 -4.93 7.82
N GLU A 59 -1.58 -3.82 7.84
CA GLU A 59 -1.02 -3.24 9.06
C GLU A 59 -2.04 -2.34 9.76
N PRO A 60 -1.98 -2.21 11.10
CA PRO A 60 -2.66 -1.14 11.79
C PRO A 60 -2.28 0.24 11.23
N ASN A 61 -3.22 1.18 11.18
CA ASN A 61 -3.01 2.50 10.56
C ASN A 61 -1.77 3.25 11.08
N PHE A 62 -1.42 3.09 12.36
CA PHE A 62 -0.24 3.73 12.93
C PHE A 62 1.08 3.15 12.40
N ILE A 63 1.14 1.84 12.13
CA ILE A 63 2.30 1.19 11.51
C ILE A 63 2.43 1.62 10.06
N ALA A 64 1.32 1.58 9.31
CA ALA A 64 1.30 2.05 7.91
C ALA A 64 1.75 3.52 7.80
N THR A 65 1.29 4.37 8.73
CA THR A 65 1.71 5.78 8.81
C THR A 65 3.22 5.91 9.02
N ALA A 66 3.79 5.16 9.97
CA ALA A 66 5.22 5.20 10.25
C ALA A 66 6.07 4.76 9.04
N ILE A 67 5.64 3.72 8.33
CA ILE A 67 6.29 3.25 7.10
C ILE A 67 6.24 4.34 6.01
N LEU A 68 5.06 4.89 5.75
CA LEU A 68 4.89 5.93 4.71
C LEU A 68 5.69 7.20 5.03
N GLN A 69 5.75 7.63 6.29
CA GLN A 69 6.58 8.77 6.71
C GLN A 69 8.07 8.51 6.49
N ARG A 70 8.54 7.28 6.76
CA ARG A 70 9.93 6.92 6.51
C ARG A 70 10.25 6.94 5.02
N LEU A 71 9.37 6.39 4.19
CA LEU A 71 9.52 6.43 2.73
C LEU A 71 9.50 7.86 2.18
N LEU A 72 8.63 8.72 2.71
CA LEU A 72 8.57 10.13 2.31
C LEU A 72 9.89 10.85 2.59
N THR A 73 10.48 10.60 3.77
CA THR A 73 11.80 11.15 4.13
C THR A 73 12.87 10.69 3.13
N PHE A 74 12.88 9.40 2.78
CA PHE A 74 13.82 8.89 1.78
C PHE A 74 13.61 9.48 0.38
N ALA A 75 12.36 9.69 -0.03
CA ALA A 75 12.04 10.28 -1.33
C ALA A 75 12.43 11.76 -1.42
N ILE A 76 12.40 12.49 -0.31
CA ILE A 76 12.91 13.87 -0.22
C ILE A 76 14.43 13.89 -0.35
N ASP A 77 15.13 12.97 0.32
CA ASP A 77 16.59 12.90 0.34
C ASP A 77 17.19 12.37 -0.98
N ARG A 78 16.44 11.56 -1.73
CA ARG A 78 16.82 11.00 -3.03
C ARG A 78 15.72 11.32 -4.04
N PRO A 79 15.79 12.45 -4.76
CA PRO A 79 14.66 12.95 -5.56
C PRO A 79 14.38 12.04 -6.76
N ASN A 80 13.58 11.00 -6.52
CA ASN A 80 12.79 10.30 -7.52
C ASN A 80 11.35 10.80 -7.38
N TYR A 81 11.00 11.79 -8.19
CA TYR A 81 9.70 12.47 -8.15
C TYR A 81 8.51 11.49 -8.25
N GLY A 82 8.68 10.34 -8.93
CA GLY A 82 7.62 9.34 -9.03
C GLY A 82 7.25 8.69 -7.70
N TYR A 83 8.21 8.48 -6.79
CA TYR A 83 7.92 7.90 -5.48
C TYR A 83 7.27 8.91 -4.55
N TYR A 84 7.72 10.16 -4.58
CA TYR A 84 7.17 11.22 -3.75
C TYR A 84 5.65 11.37 -3.92
N ASP A 85 5.17 11.53 -5.16
CA ASP A 85 3.74 11.67 -5.45
C ASP A 85 2.94 10.41 -5.10
N ASN A 86 3.53 9.23 -5.31
CA ASN A 86 2.90 7.96 -4.97
C ASN A 86 2.76 7.78 -3.44
N ILE A 87 3.75 8.24 -2.67
CA ILE A 87 3.70 8.21 -1.21
C ILE A 87 2.66 9.21 -0.68
N LEU A 88 2.59 10.42 -1.24
CA LEU A 88 1.55 11.38 -0.88
C LEU A 88 0.14 10.84 -1.17
N PHE A 89 -0.04 10.17 -2.32
CA PHE A 89 -1.29 9.47 -2.61
C PHE A 89 -1.63 8.43 -1.54
N ALA A 90 -0.67 7.56 -1.18
CA ALA A 90 -0.88 6.52 -0.16
C ALA A 90 -1.25 7.11 1.21
N ILE A 91 -0.60 8.20 1.62
CA ILE A 91 -0.93 8.93 2.86
C ILE A 91 -2.37 9.46 2.80
N SER A 92 -2.78 10.02 1.66
CA SER A 92 -4.15 10.53 1.49
C SER A 92 -5.21 9.43 1.60
N GLU A 93 -4.93 8.24 1.07
CA GLU A 93 -5.82 7.08 1.17
C GLU A 93 -5.91 6.56 2.60
N LEU A 94 -4.77 6.47 3.31
CA LEU A 94 -4.74 6.05 4.70
C LEU A 94 -5.52 7.01 5.60
N ASN A 95 -5.40 8.33 5.37
CA ASN A 95 -6.15 9.33 6.13
C ASN A 95 -7.67 9.20 5.93
N LYS A 96 -8.14 8.82 4.74
CA LYS A 96 -9.57 8.53 4.51
C LYS A 96 -10.06 7.32 5.29
N GLN A 97 -9.20 6.34 5.55
CA GLN A 97 -9.54 5.17 6.37
C GLN A 97 -9.56 5.48 7.87
N VAL A 98 -8.74 6.42 8.32
CA VAL A 98 -8.63 6.85 9.73
C VAL A 98 -9.71 7.86 10.10
N ALA A 99 -10.17 8.69 9.15
CA ALA A 99 -11.18 9.70 9.41
C ALA A 99 -12.46 9.05 9.97
N PRO A 100 -12.95 9.46 11.14
CA PRO A 100 -14.22 8.98 11.64
C PRO A 100 -15.33 9.43 10.69
N ILE A 101 -16.34 8.59 10.50
CA ILE A 101 -17.66 9.02 10.04
C ILE A 101 -18.25 9.81 11.21
N ASP A 102 -17.76 11.02 11.48
CA ASP A 102 -18.46 11.95 12.35
C ASP A 102 -19.61 12.51 11.51
N ASN A 103 -20.74 11.79 11.51
CA ASN A 103 -21.99 12.40 11.14
C ASN A 103 -22.40 13.28 12.33
N PRO A 104 -22.45 14.62 12.19
CA PRO A 104 -22.82 15.51 13.31
C PRO A 104 -24.24 15.27 13.82
N GLU A 105 -25.04 14.44 13.13
CA GLU A 105 -26.40 14.07 13.51
C GLU A 105 -26.48 12.91 14.51
N ASP A 106 -25.40 12.14 14.73
CA ASP A 106 -25.41 11.02 15.68
C ASP A 106 -25.30 11.47 17.16
N TYR A 107 -25.23 12.78 17.39
CA TYR A 107 -25.21 13.41 18.72
C TYR A 107 -26.49 14.19 19.07
N LYS A 108 -27.60 13.96 18.34
CA LYS A 108 -28.89 14.60 18.61
C LYS A 108 -29.91 13.66 19.25
#